data_AF-A0ABD0NG74-F1
#
_entry.id   AF-A0ABD0NG74-F1
#
_cell.length_a   1.000
_cell.length_b   1.000
_cell.length_c   1.000
_cell.angle_alpha   90.00
_cell.angle_beta   90.00
_cell.angle_gamma   90.00
#
_symmetry.space_group_name_H-M   'P 1'
#
loop_
_entity.id
_entity.type
_entity.pdbx_description
1 polymer ?
#
loop_
_entity_poly.entity_id
_entity_poly.type
_entity_poly.pdbx_seq_one_letter_code
_entity_poly.pdbx_strand_id
1 'polypeptide(L)'
;PVYGFIFLFKWIEERRSRRKVSTLVDETSVIDDEIVNDMFFAHQLIPNSCATHALLSVLLNCSGVELGTTLSRMKAFTKGFSPE
;
A
#
# COMPACT_ATOMS: atom_id res chain seq x y z
N PRO A 1 13.71 7.94 15.21
CA PRO A 1 12.61 6.96 15.18
C PRO A 1 12.51 6.27 13.81
N VAL A 2 11.93 5.07 13.76
CA VAL A 2 11.70 4.28 12.53
C VAL A 2 10.21 4.28 12.26
N TYR A 3 9.79 4.71 11.06
CA TYR A 3 8.37 4.90 10.70
C TYR A 3 7.75 3.73 9.93
N GLY A 4 8.57 2.86 9.34
CA GLY A 4 8.11 1.68 8.61
C GLY A 4 9.26 0.95 7.93
N PHE A 5 8.93 -0.16 7.27
CA PHE A 5 9.87 -1.01 6.55
C PHE A 5 9.38 -1.23 5.11
N ILE A 6 10.31 -1.22 4.16
CA ILE A 6 10.05 -1.61 2.76
C ILE A 6 10.86 -2.88 2.49
N PHE A 7 10.16 -3.95 2.13
CA PHE A 7 10.79 -5.22 1.80
C PHE A 7 10.89 -5.40 0.28
N LEU A 8 12.12 -5.33 -0.25
CA LEU A 8 12.38 -5.54 -1.67
C LEU A 8 12.76 -7.00 -1.92
N PHE A 9 12.10 -7.62 -2.89
CA PHE A 9 12.45 -8.94 -3.36
C PHE A 9 12.32 -9.00 -4.87
N LYS A 10 13.15 -9.82 -5.52
CA LYS A 10 12.96 -10.13 -6.94
C LYS A 10 11.70 -10.96 -7.08
N TRP A 11 10.77 -10.51 -7.93
CA TRP A 11 9.62 -11.31 -8.29
C TRP A 11 10.07 -12.60 -9.01
N ILE A 12 9.81 -13.76 -8.40
CA ILE A 12 10.18 -15.07 -8.95
C ILE A 12 8.89 -15.88 -9.11
N GLU A 13 8.36 -15.89 -10.33
CA GLU A 13 7.07 -16.50 -10.68
C GLU A 13 7.00 -18.00 -10.34
N GLU A 14 8.11 -18.72 -10.54
CA GLU A 14 8.26 -20.15 -10.24
C GLU A 14 8.07 -20.50 -8.75
N ARG A 15 8.25 -19.54 -7.83
CA ARG A 15 7.95 -19.74 -6.40
C ARG A 15 6.46 -19.59 -6.07
N ARG A 16 5.70 -18.84 -6.88
CA ARG A 16 4.25 -18.65 -6.76
C ARG A 16 3.46 -19.81 -7.39
N SER A 17 4.03 -20.55 -8.33
CA SER A 17 3.40 -21.79 -8.81
C SER A 17 3.44 -22.91 -7.74
N ARG A 18 4.52 -22.96 -6.95
CA ARG A 18 4.72 -23.98 -5.90
C ARG A 18 3.91 -23.75 -4.62
N ARG A 19 3.68 -22.49 -4.25
CA ARG A 19 2.65 -22.15 -3.25
C ARG A 19 1.38 -21.93 -4.04
N LYS A 20 0.35 -22.77 -3.92
CA LYS A 20 -1.00 -22.41 -4.37
C LYS A 20 -1.41 -21.11 -3.64
N VAL A 21 -0.98 -19.96 -4.16
CA VAL A 21 -1.49 -18.64 -3.77
C VAL A 21 -2.83 -18.60 -4.44
N SER A 22 -3.80 -19.18 -3.75
CA SER A 22 -5.19 -18.95 -4.03
C SER A 22 -5.33 -17.44 -4.20
N THR A 23 -5.77 -16.98 -5.37
CA THR A 23 -6.18 -15.60 -5.62
C THR A 23 -7.47 -15.25 -4.86
N LEU A 24 -7.83 -16.06 -3.87
CA LEU A 24 -8.97 -15.89 -2.99
C LEU A 24 -8.49 -15.05 -1.82
N VAL A 25 -9.23 -13.97 -1.58
CA VAL A 25 -9.45 -13.34 -0.28
C VAL A 25 -9.33 -14.43 0.80
N ASP A 26 -8.15 -14.55 1.41
CA ASP A 26 -7.90 -15.51 2.49
C ASP A 26 -8.45 -14.89 3.79
N GLU A 27 -8.64 -15.69 4.84
CA GLU A 27 -9.12 -15.22 6.15
C GLU A 27 -8.26 -14.09 6.74
N THR A 28 -7.03 -13.91 6.24
CA THR A 28 -6.11 -12.84 6.64
C THR A 28 -6.27 -11.54 5.87
N SER A 29 -7.16 -11.46 4.89
CA SER A 29 -7.40 -10.26 4.09
C SER A 29 -8.43 -9.34 4.72
N VAL A 30 -8.20 -8.04 4.63
CA VAL A 30 -9.12 -7.03 5.15
C VAL A 30 -10.14 -6.70 4.06
N ILE A 31 -11.40 -7.02 4.33
CA ILE A 31 -12.54 -6.80 3.41
C ILE A 31 -13.50 -5.73 3.94
N ASP A 32 -13.25 -5.24 5.16
CA ASP A 32 -14.07 -4.22 5.79
C ASP A 32 -13.75 -2.85 5.19
N ASP A 33 -14.72 -2.26 4.50
CA ASP A 33 -14.59 -0.96 3.84
C ASP A 33 -14.27 0.16 4.83
N GLU A 34 -14.74 0.11 6.08
CA GLU A 34 -14.42 1.15 7.06
C GLU A 34 -12.92 1.12 7.41
N ILE A 35 -12.35 -0.07 7.57
CA ILE A 35 -10.93 -0.26 7.85
C ILE A 35 -10.08 0.12 6.64
N VAL A 36 -10.49 -0.29 5.44
CA VAL A 36 -9.78 0.03 4.20
C VAL A 36 -9.79 1.55 3.94
N ASN A 37 -10.90 2.23 4.21
CA ASN A 37 -11.02 3.68 4.01
C ASN A 37 -10.30 4.52 5.07
N ASP A 38 -9.99 3.95 6.23
CA ASP A 38 -9.18 4.62 7.27
C ASP A 38 -7.67 4.57 6.97
N MET A 39 -7.21 3.54 6.25
CA MET A 39 -5.82 3.44 5.81
C MET A 39 -5.60 3.99 4.40
N PHE A 40 -4.38 4.45 4.13
CA PHE A 40 -3.95 4.68 2.75
C PHE A 40 -3.48 3.36 2.13
N PHE A 41 -4.32 2.76 1.27
CA PHE A 41 -4.01 1.58 0.49
C PHE A 41 -4.29 1.85 -0.99
N ALA A 42 -3.31 1.57 -1.85
CA ALA A 42 -3.40 1.89 -3.28
C ALA A 42 -2.80 0.76 -4.13
N HIS A 43 -3.37 0.55 -5.31
CA HIS A 43 -2.89 -0.36 -6.33
C HIS A 43 -1.85 0.33 -7.22
N GLN A 44 -0.76 -0.37 -7.52
CA GLN A 44 0.26 0.18 -8.41
C GLN A 44 -0.20 0.01 -9.88
N LEU A 45 -0.76 1.07 -10.45
CA LEU A 45 -1.16 1.10 -11.87
C LEU A 45 -0.03 1.57 -12.80
N ILE A 46 0.85 2.45 -12.31
CA ILE A 46 1.91 3.05 -13.12
C ILE A 46 3.14 2.12 -13.17
N PRO A 47 3.66 1.80 -14.37
CA PRO A 47 4.88 1.00 -14.49
C PRO A 47 6.08 1.75 -13.90
N ASN A 48 7.01 1.01 -13.31
CA ASN A 48 8.24 1.55 -12.70
C ASN A 48 8.05 2.55 -11.54
N SER A 49 6.85 2.64 -10.94
CA SER A 49 6.58 3.52 -9.80
C SER A 49 6.69 2.84 -8.43
N CYS A 50 7.10 1.56 -8.37
CA CYS A 50 7.04 0.73 -7.16
C CYS A 50 7.77 1.33 -5.94
N ALA A 51 8.89 2.02 -6.15
CA ALA A 51 9.63 2.66 -5.07
C ALA A 51 8.83 3.83 -4.45
N THR A 52 8.29 4.72 -5.29
CA THR A 52 7.43 5.82 -4.86
C THR A 52 6.17 5.29 -4.20
N HIS A 53 5.55 4.27 -4.80
CA HIS A 53 4.34 3.62 -4.27
C HIS A 53 4.57 3.10 -2.84
N ALA A 54 5.66 2.34 -2.63
CA ALA A 54 6.01 1.81 -1.32
C ALA A 54 6.29 2.91 -0.28
N LEU A 55 6.99 3.98 -0.68
CA LEU A 55 7.25 5.12 0.19
C LEU A 55 5.96 5.85 0.60
N LEU A 56 5.04 6.06 -0.35
CA LEU A 56 3.74 6.68 -0.08
C LEU A 56 2.90 5.81 0.87
N SER A 57 2.85 4.49 0.64
CA SER A 57 2.15 3.55 1.51
C SER A 57 2.67 3.58 2.95
N VAL A 58 3.96 3.82 3.16
CA VAL A 58 4.51 4.02 4.52
C VAL A 58 4.13 5.40 5.04
N LEU A 59 4.56 6.46 4.36
CA LEU A 59 4.48 7.83 4.89
C LEU A 59 3.04 8.29 5.14
N LEU A 60 2.10 7.93 4.26
CA LEU A 60 0.70 8.36 4.40
C LEU A 60 -0.05 7.61 5.49
N ASN A 61 0.48 6.48 5.98
CA ASN A 61 -0.06 5.74 7.11
C ASN A 61 0.62 6.07 8.45
N CYS A 62 1.64 6.93 8.47
CA CYS A 62 2.30 7.35 9.69
C CYS A 62 1.60 8.54 10.35
N SER A 63 1.49 8.50 11.68
CA SER A 63 1.19 9.66 12.51
C SER A 63 2.50 10.32 12.98
N GLY A 64 2.50 11.65 13.14
CA GLY A 64 3.66 12.39 13.66
C GLY A 64 4.81 12.64 12.65
N VAL A 65 4.55 12.53 11.35
CA VAL A 65 5.49 12.92 10.28
C VAL A 65 4.97 14.16 9.56
N GLU A 66 5.82 15.16 9.37
CA GLU A 66 5.51 16.31 8.53
C GLU A 66 5.67 15.95 7.04
N LEU A 67 4.55 15.74 6.35
CA LEU A 67 4.51 15.29 4.95
C LEU A 67 4.79 16.41 3.93
N GLY A 68 4.78 17.68 4.36
CA GLY A 68 4.81 18.83 3.46
C GLY A 68 3.51 18.98 2.64
N THR A 69 3.43 20.05 1.84
CA THR A 69 2.18 20.47 1.19
C THR A 69 1.66 19.49 0.15
N THR A 70 2.54 18.93 -0.68
CA THR A 70 2.16 18.03 -1.77
C THR A 70 1.57 16.72 -1.25
N LEU A 71 2.27 16.03 -0.35
CA LEU A 71 1.82 14.74 0.18
C LEU A 71 0.62 14.90 1.12
N SER A 72 0.54 16.00 1.89
CA SER A 72 -0.64 16.29 2.71
C SER A 72 -1.88 16.52 1.85
N ARG A 73 -1.74 17.28 0.75
CA ARG A 73 -2.82 17.48 -0.21
C ARG A 73 -3.25 16.16 -0.86
N MET A 74 -2.29 15.33 -1.25
CA MET A 74 -2.55 14.03 -1.86
C MET A 74 -3.31 13.10 -0.90
N LYS A 75 -2.90 13.03 0.37
CA LYS A 75 -3.58 12.23 1.41
C LYS A 75 -5.02 12.71 1.65
N ALA A 76 -5.23 14.03 1.71
CA ALA A 76 -6.58 14.58 1.87
C ALA A 76 -7.46 14.33 0.64
N PHE A 77 -6.89 14.44 -0.56
CA PHE A 77 -7.61 14.27 -1.83
C PHE A 77 -8.05 12.82 -2.08
N THR A 78 -7.24 11.85 -1.65
CA THR A 78 -7.49 10.41 -1.86
C THR A 78 -8.27 9.76 -0.72
N LYS A 79 -8.71 10.52 0.30
CA LYS A 79 -9.44 9.98 1.44
C LYS A 79 -10.80 9.42 0.98
N GLY A 80 -11.07 8.15 1.29
CA GLY A 80 -12.30 7.45 0.91
C GLY A 80 -12.35 7.01 -0.55
N PHE A 81 -11.23 7.08 -1.28
CA PHE A 81 -11.14 6.48 -2.61
C PHE A 81 -10.92 4.97 -2.47
N SER A 82 -11.41 4.22 -3.45
CA SER A 82 -11.00 2.83 -3.62
C SER A 82 -9.49 2.72 -3.89
N PRO A 83 -8.88 1.54 -3.68
CA PRO A 83 -7.45 1.35 -3.94
C PRO A 83 -7.04 1.49 -5.41
N GLU A 84 -7.99 1.34 -6.35
CA GLU A 84 -7.83 1.53 -7.79
C GLU A 84 -7.91 3.00 -8.18
#